data_AF-A0A847ACG6-F1
#
_entry.id   AF-A0A847ACG6-F1
#
_cell.length_a   1.000
_cell.length_b   1.000
_cell.length_c   1.000
_cell.angle_alpha   90.00
_cell.angle_beta   90.00
_cell.angle_gamma   90.00
#
_symmetry.space_group_name_H-M   'P 1'
#
loop_
_entity.id
_entity.type
_entity.pdbx_description
1 polymer ?
#
loop_
_entity_poly.entity_id
_entity_poly.type
_entity_poly.pdbx_seq_one_letter_code
_entity_poly.pdbx_strand_id
1 'polypeptide(L)'
;RTLRLSSLENATDDSTTPGIMRVTVGPGTQVKTKFDVRGSLLFPSQLLQELERYAYSARRLTRQARASEGDRTLLFLSERGNAYSETSFTKLISYLRETLMSAGLKQFQEFKFHQTRATFGTQLMRLAMDVLPSQVDAIVFVRDAMLHKDEATTWKYVKFIEKEPIKEALSYEFFNLYTGKAGDAKTLIEQVTYNGLA
;
A
#
# COMPACT_ATOMS: atom_id res chain seq x y z
N ARG A 1 0.20 -3.86 8.64
CA ARG A 1 -0.55 -3.99 9.93
C ARG A 1 0.31 -3.67 11.14
N THR A 2 1.61 -3.96 11.08
CA THR A 2 2.59 -3.78 12.16
C THR A 2 3.56 -2.62 11.92
N LEU A 3 3.28 -1.75 10.94
CA LEU A 3 4.04 -0.51 10.77
C LEU A 3 3.90 0.34 12.02
N ARG A 4 4.98 0.99 12.43
CA ARG A 4 5.04 1.83 13.62
C ARG A 4 5.39 3.27 13.26
N LEU A 5 5.21 4.17 14.21
CA LEU A 5 5.66 5.57 14.09
C LEU A 5 7.14 5.64 13.72
N SER A 6 7.97 4.87 14.45
CA SER A 6 9.40 4.76 14.17
C SER A 6 9.71 4.16 12.80
N SER A 7 8.78 3.44 12.15
CA SER A 7 8.99 3.00 10.77
C SER A 7 9.00 4.17 9.79
N LEU A 8 8.24 5.23 10.05
CA LEU A 8 8.24 6.45 9.24
C LEU A 8 9.44 7.32 9.58
N GLU A 9 9.73 7.51 10.87
CA GLU A 9 10.86 8.33 11.35
C GLU A 9 12.22 7.81 10.87
N ASN A 10 12.35 6.49 10.71
CA ASN A 10 13.57 5.85 10.21
C ASN A 10 13.53 5.59 8.69
N ALA A 11 12.60 6.21 7.95
CA ALA A 11 12.62 6.14 6.51
C ALA A 11 13.84 6.88 5.96
N THR A 12 14.46 6.33 4.91
CA THR A 12 15.63 6.93 4.26
C THR A 12 15.34 7.16 2.79
N ASP A 13 16.00 8.13 2.17
CA ASP A 13 15.93 8.28 0.72
C ASP A 13 16.40 7.01 0.00
N ASP A 14 15.75 6.68 -1.11
CA ASP A 14 16.24 5.67 -2.04
C ASP A 14 17.41 6.24 -2.84
N SER A 15 18.52 5.52 -2.88
CA SER A 15 19.76 6.00 -3.51
C SER A 15 19.70 6.04 -5.04
N THR A 16 18.73 5.37 -5.67
CA THR A 16 18.64 5.26 -7.13
C THR A 16 17.45 6.01 -7.71
N THR A 17 16.40 6.26 -6.91
CA THR A 17 15.14 6.83 -7.38
C THR A 17 14.73 8.07 -6.55
N PRO A 18 15.02 9.29 -7.03
CA PRO A 18 14.60 10.51 -6.36
C PRO A 18 13.09 10.55 -6.09
N GLY A 19 12.70 11.00 -4.89
CA GLY A 19 11.31 11.08 -4.48
C GLY A 19 10.72 9.76 -3.95
N ILE A 20 11.51 8.68 -3.89
CA ILE A 20 11.17 7.43 -3.21
C ILE A 20 11.92 7.33 -1.88
N MET A 21 11.20 6.88 -0.85
CA MET A 21 11.66 6.62 0.50
C MET A 21 11.64 5.11 0.76
N ARG A 22 12.61 4.63 1.54
CA ARG A 22 12.74 3.24 1.97
C ARG A 22 12.41 3.11 3.44
N VAL A 23 11.52 2.16 3.75
CA VAL A 23 11.20 1.75 5.12
C VAL A 23 11.62 0.30 5.32
N THR A 24 12.62 0.08 6.18
CA THR A 24 13.12 -1.28 6.49
C THR A 24 12.09 -2.07 7.30
N VAL A 25 11.83 -3.32 6.90
CA VAL A 25 10.86 -4.22 7.54
C VAL A 25 11.38 -5.66 7.64
N GLY A 26 10.73 -6.48 8.46
CA GLY A 26 11.09 -7.89 8.68
C GLY A 26 12.00 -8.09 9.89
N PRO A 27 12.72 -9.23 9.99
CA PRO A 27 13.58 -9.56 11.13
C PRO A 27 14.58 -8.47 11.48
N GLY A 28 14.75 -8.23 12.78
CA GLY A 28 15.55 -7.11 13.32
C GLY A 28 14.84 -5.76 13.28
N THR A 29 13.58 -5.71 12.84
CA THR A 29 12.68 -4.56 12.99
C THR A 29 11.46 -4.95 13.83
N GLN A 30 10.60 -3.99 14.14
CA GLN A 30 9.32 -4.26 14.80
C GLN A 30 8.17 -4.52 13.82
N VAL A 31 8.45 -4.58 12.52
CA VAL A 31 7.46 -4.77 11.46
C VAL A 31 7.48 -6.22 10.98
N LYS A 32 6.47 -6.99 11.41
CA LYS A 32 6.28 -8.38 10.96
C LYS A 32 6.05 -8.48 9.44
N THR A 33 6.79 -9.36 8.79
CA THR A 33 6.61 -9.74 7.38
C THR A 33 6.19 -11.20 7.26
N LYS A 34 5.67 -11.59 6.09
CA LYS A 34 5.32 -13.00 5.85
C LYS A 34 6.61 -13.79 5.66
N PHE A 35 6.72 -14.95 6.31
CA PHE A 35 7.89 -15.83 6.25
C PHE A 35 9.21 -15.18 6.71
N ASP A 36 9.13 -14.15 7.56
CA ASP A 36 10.30 -13.46 8.11
C ASP A 36 11.28 -12.93 7.03
N VAL A 37 10.74 -12.52 5.89
CA VAL A 37 11.53 -11.86 4.84
C VAL A 37 11.93 -10.47 5.31
N ARG A 38 13.23 -10.19 5.38
CA ARG A 38 13.76 -8.84 5.60
C ARG A 38 13.86 -8.10 4.27
N GLY A 39 13.55 -6.81 4.27
CA GLY A 39 13.70 -5.97 3.08
C GLY A 39 13.28 -4.54 3.36
N SER A 40 12.97 -3.81 2.29
CA SER A 40 12.55 -2.41 2.37
C SER A 40 11.28 -2.21 1.55
N LEU A 41 10.28 -1.59 2.16
CA LEU A 41 9.12 -1.09 1.46
C LEU A 41 9.47 0.23 0.78
N LEU A 42 9.08 0.37 -0.48
CA LEU A 42 9.24 1.60 -1.27
C LEU A 42 7.98 2.46 -1.12
N PHE A 43 8.16 3.65 -0.59
CA PHE A 43 7.12 4.66 -0.42
C PHE A 43 7.44 5.88 -1.27
N PRO A 44 6.50 6.39 -2.05
CA PRO A 44 6.61 7.74 -2.58
C PRO A 44 6.72 8.72 -1.42
N SER A 45 7.62 9.69 -1.51
CA SER A 45 7.83 10.73 -0.50
C SER A 45 6.52 11.39 -0.06
N GLN A 46 5.64 11.68 -1.02
CA GLN A 46 4.31 12.24 -0.76
C GLN A 46 3.42 11.30 0.06
N LEU A 47 3.42 10.00 -0.25
CA LEU A 47 2.67 9.03 0.55
C LEU A 47 3.24 8.93 1.96
N LEU A 48 4.56 8.97 2.11
CA LEU A 48 5.21 8.98 3.44
C LEU A 48 4.75 10.21 4.25
N GLN A 49 4.74 11.40 3.63
CA GLN A 49 4.27 12.63 4.27
C GLN A 49 2.79 12.58 4.68
N GLU A 50 1.93 11.95 3.88
CA GLU A 50 0.53 11.73 4.25
C GLU A 50 0.40 10.78 5.45
N LEU A 51 1.23 9.72 5.50
CA LEU A 51 1.28 8.81 6.64
C LEU A 51 1.79 9.51 7.91
N GLU A 52 2.76 10.43 7.80
CA GLU A 52 3.24 11.25 8.90
C GLU A 52 2.17 12.24 9.39
N ARG A 53 1.47 12.92 8.47
CA ARG A 53 0.33 13.78 8.83
C ARG A 53 -0.75 12.99 9.55
N TYR A 54 -1.07 11.79 9.09
CA TYR A 54 -2.00 10.90 9.79
C TYR A 54 -1.47 10.51 11.18
N ALA A 55 -0.18 10.16 11.29
CA ALA A 55 0.45 9.72 12.53
C ALA A 55 0.32 10.74 13.67
N TYR A 56 0.39 12.04 13.35
CA TYR A 56 0.27 13.13 14.33
C TYR A 56 -1.10 13.82 14.34
N SER A 57 -2.06 13.30 13.59
CA SER A 57 -3.42 13.85 13.57
C SER A 57 -4.14 13.65 14.91
N ALA A 58 -5.05 14.57 15.25
CA ALA A 58 -5.92 14.44 16.43
C ALA A 58 -6.70 13.11 16.44
N ARG A 59 -7.11 12.64 15.26
CA ARG A 59 -7.78 11.34 15.06
C ARG A 59 -6.91 10.19 15.55
N ARG A 60 -5.64 10.14 15.13
CA ARG A 60 -4.71 9.08 15.52
C ARG A 60 -4.32 9.22 17.01
N LEU A 61 -4.04 10.43 17.49
CA LEU A 61 -3.70 10.70 18.90
C LEU A 61 -4.82 10.26 19.86
N THR A 62 -6.08 10.53 19.52
CA THR A 62 -7.24 10.06 20.30
C THR A 62 -7.31 8.54 20.40
N ARG A 63 -6.95 7.84 19.32
CA ARG A 63 -6.89 6.37 19.29
C ARG A 63 -5.69 5.85 20.09
N GLN A 64 -4.54 6.53 20.04
CA GLN A 64 -3.36 6.20 20.84
C GLN A 64 -3.63 6.32 22.34
N ALA A 65 -4.39 7.32 22.78
CA ALA A 65 -4.76 7.48 24.19
C ALA A 65 -5.52 6.27 24.76
N ARG A 66 -6.23 5.53 23.90
CA ARG A 66 -6.98 4.30 24.24
C ARG A 66 -6.16 3.02 24.05
N ALA A 67 -4.99 3.12 23.41
CA ALA A 67 -4.19 1.96 23.04
C ALA A 67 -3.40 1.41 24.24
N SER A 68 -3.24 0.09 24.26
CA SER A 68 -2.31 -0.59 25.16
C SER A 68 -0.88 -0.16 24.88
N GLU A 69 0.01 -0.30 25.86
CA GLU A 69 1.42 0.10 25.74
C GLU A 69 2.10 -0.50 24.49
N GLY A 70 1.86 -1.77 24.20
CA GLY A 70 2.44 -2.46 23.03
C GLY A 70 1.91 -1.97 21.67
N ASP A 71 0.68 -1.44 21.64
CA ASP A 71 0.02 -0.98 20.42
C ASP A 71 0.17 0.54 20.20
N ARG A 72 0.50 1.32 21.23
CA ARG A 72 0.59 2.80 21.15
C ARG A 72 1.48 3.33 20.03
N THR A 73 2.50 2.57 19.63
CA THR A 73 3.42 2.96 18.56
C THR A 73 3.02 2.42 17.19
N LEU A 74 1.97 1.61 17.06
CA LEU A 74 1.43 1.20 15.76
C LEU A 74 0.91 2.42 14.99
N LEU A 75 1.22 2.47 13.70
CA LEU A 75 0.77 3.56 12.83
C LEU A 75 -0.76 3.59 12.76
N PHE A 76 -1.37 2.44 12.47
CA PHE A 76 -2.82 2.31 12.32
C PHE A 76 -3.44 1.66 13.55
N LEU A 77 -4.31 2.44 14.22
CA LEU A 77 -5.11 1.99 15.35
C LEU A 77 -6.59 2.04 14.98
N SER A 78 -7.37 1.09 15.50
CA SER A 78 -8.83 1.16 15.46
C SER A 78 -9.37 2.28 16.35
N GLU A 79 -10.65 2.59 16.24
CA GLU A 79 -11.32 3.61 17.09
C GLU A 79 -11.27 3.31 18.58
N ARG A 80 -11.13 2.01 18.92
CA ARG A 80 -10.96 1.53 20.29
C ARG A 80 -9.50 1.47 20.75
N GLY A 81 -8.56 1.92 19.92
CA GLY A 81 -7.12 1.89 20.24
C GLY A 81 -6.44 0.53 20.06
N ASN A 82 -7.12 -0.45 19.46
CA ASN A 82 -6.54 -1.78 19.22
C ASN A 82 -5.84 -1.86 17.86
N ALA A 83 -4.82 -2.72 17.75
CA ALA A 83 -4.29 -3.19 16.49
C ALA A 83 -5.38 -3.82 15.59
N TYR A 84 -5.23 -3.64 14.27
CA TYR A 84 -6.10 -4.28 13.31
C TYR A 84 -5.74 -5.75 13.07
N SER A 85 -6.67 -6.66 13.37
CA SER A 85 -6.64 -8.08 13.02
C SER A 85 -7.16 -8.34 11.59
N GLU A 86 -7.01 -9.56 11.07
CA GLU A 86 -7.58 -9.95 9.77
C GLU A 86 -9.09 -9.75 9.73
N THR A 87 -9.79 -10.17 10.78
CA THR A 87 -11.24 -9.99 10.89
C THR A 87 -11.63 -8.52 10.84
N SER A 88 -10.90 -7.64 11.55
CA SER A 88 -11.20 -6.20 11.53
C SER A 88 -10.92 -5.56 10.17
N PHE A 89 -9.87 -6.00 9.46
CA PHE A 89 -9.60 -5.56 8.09
C PHE A 89 -10.66 -6.02 7.11
N THR A 90 -11.10 -7.29 7.20
CA THR A 90 -12.19 -7.81 6.36
C THR A 90 -13.47 -6.99 6.56
N LYS A 91 -13.80 -6.63 7.80
CA LYS A 91 -14.94 -5.74 8.09
C LYS A 91 -14.78 -4.37 7.44
N LEU A 92 -13.61 -3.73 7.57
CA LEU A 92 -13.35 -2.45 6.89
C LEU A 92 -13.53 -2.54 5.37
N ILE A 93 -13.11 -3.63 4.76
CA ILE A 93 -13.25 -3.84 3.31
C ILE A 93 -14.70 -4.10 2.92
N SER A 94 -15.48 -4.79 3.76
CA SER A 94 -16.92 -4.90 3.56
C SER A 94 -17.61 -3.53 3.62
N TYR A 95 -17.28 -2.70 4.61
CA TYR A 95 -17.83 -1.34 4.70
C TYR A 95 -17.45 -0.47 3.49
N LEU A 96 -16.20 -0.56 3.04
CA LEU A 96 -15.75 0.12 1.83
C LEU A 96 -16.57 -0.34 0.62
N ARG A 97 -16.76 -1.66 0.46
CA ARG A 97 -17.57 -2.22 -0.62
C ARG A 97 -19.01 -1.71 -0.58
N GLU A 98 -19.66 -1.75 0.58
CA GLU A 98 -21.03 -1.24 0.75
C GLU A 98 -21.12 0.24 0.38
N THR A 99 -20.14 1.05 0.79
CA THR A 99 -20.06 2.48 0.45
C THR A 99 -19.93 2.69 -1.05
N LEU A 100 -19.02 1.96 -1.71
CA LEU A 100 -18.80 2.04 -3.15
C LEU A 100 -20.04 1.58 -3.94
N MET A 101 -20.71 0.52 -3.48
CA MET A 101 -21.95 0.03 -4.09
C MET A 101 -23.08 1.05 -3.97
N SER A 102 -23.24 1.68 -2.81
CA SER A 102 -24.21 2.76 -2.61
C SER A 102 -23.91 3.99 -3.49
N ALA A 103 -22.64 4.23 -3.81
CA ALA A 103 -22.22 5.25 -4.77
C ALA A 103 -22.37 4.82 -6.25
N GLY A 104 -22.98 3.65 -6.54
CA GLY A 104 -23.23 3.16 -7.89
C GLY A 104 -22.07 2.39 -8.54
N LEU A 105 -20.96 2.19 -7.83
CA LEU A 105 -19.75 1.52 -8.35
C LEU A 105 -19.86 -0.01 -8.21
N LYS A 106 -20.79 -0.60 -8.96
CA LYS A 106 -21.14 -2.03 -8.89
C LYS A 106 -19.97 -2.98 -9.17
N GLN A 107 -18.94 -2.53 -9.89
CA GLN A 107 -17.73 -3.33 -10.16
C GLN A 107 -16.97 -3.77 -8.90
N PHE A 108 -17.20 -3.13 -7.75
CA PHE A 108 -16.56 -3.50 -6.49
C PHE A 108 -17.32 -4.55 -5.67
N GLN A 109 -18.50 -5.02 -6.13
CA GLN A 109 -19.34 -5.96 -5.38
C GLN A 109 -18.59 -7.24 -4.92
N GLU A 110 -17.65 -7.74 -5.72
CA GLU A 110 -16.87 -8.93 -5.38
C GLU A 110 -15.45 -8.62 -4.89
N PHE A 111 -15.13 -7.34 -4.67
CA PHE A 111 -13.79 -6.90 -4.29
C PHE A 111 -13.36 -7.50 -2.94
N LYS A 112 -12.18 -8.12 -2.90
CA LYS A 112 -11.57 -8.72 -1.71
C LYS A 112 -10.23 -8.06 -1.43
N PHE A 113 -9.88 -7.95 -0.14
CA PHE A 113 -8.64 -7.28 0.27
C PHE A 113 -7.38 -7.83 -0.41
N HIS A 114 -7.24 -9.15 -0.54
CA HIS A 114 -6.06 -9.76 -1.14
C HIS A 114 -5.86 -9.39 -2.62
N GLN A 115 -6.92 -8.93 -3.31
CA GLN A 115 -6.81 -8.44 -4.67
C GLN A 115 -5.99 -7.14 -4.75
N THR A 116 -5.96 -6.31 -3.69
CA THR A 116 -5.11 -5.10 -3.66
C THR A 116 -3.64 -5.43 -3.91
N ARG A 117 -3.14 -6.48 -3.24
CA ARG A 117 -1.75 -6.94 -3.38
C ARG A 117 -1.50 -7.52 -4.77
N ALA A 118 -2.47 -8.27 -5.33
CA ALA A 118 -2.34 -8.81 -6.67
C ALA A 118 -2.32 -7.68 -7.72
N THR A 119 -3.24 -6.71 -7.61
CA THR A 119 -3.28 -5.53 -8.48
C THR A 119 -1.98 -4.74 -8.39
N PHE A 120 -1.50 -4.44 -7.18
CA PHE A 120 -0.21 -3.76 -6.97
C PHE A 120 0.93 -4.50 -7.67
N GLY A 121 1.07 -5.81 -7.44
CA GLY A 121 2.14 -6.61 -8.04
C GLY A 121 2.08 -6.67 -9.56
N THR A 122 0.87 -6.80 -10.13
CA THR A 122 0.67 -6.78 -11.58
C THR A 122 1.05 -5.44 -12.19
N GLN A 123 0.59 -4.32 -11.62
CA GLN A 123 0.92 -3.00 -12.16
C GLN A 123 2.41 -2.68 -12.01
N LEU A 124 3.01 -3.03 -10.86
CA LEU A 124 4.44 -2.87 -10.65
C LEU A 124 5.26 -3.69 -11.65
N MET A 125 4.85 -4.93 -11.93
CA MET A 125 5.51 -5.78 -12.92
C MET A 125 5.43 -5.19 -14.33
N ARG A 126 4.27 -4.66 -14.72
CA ARG A 126 4.10 -4.01 -16.03
C ARG A 126 5.08 -2.85 -16.20
N LEU A 127 5.15 -1.97 -15.22
CA LEU A 127 6.08 -0.83 -15.22
C LEU A 127 7.53 -1.28 -15.22
N ALA A 128 7.85 -2.30 -14.42
CA ALA A 128 9.20 -2.84 -14.34
C ALA A 128 9.65 -3.44 -15.68
N MET A 129 8.77 -4.15 -16.40
CA MET A 129 9.07 -4.70 -17.74
C MET A 129 9.23 -3.64 -18.82
N ASP A 130 8.61 -2.48 -18.66
CA ASP A 130 8.70 -1.35 -19.60
C ASP A 130 9.99 -0.54 -19.41
N VAL A 131 10.45 -0.39 -18.16
CA VAL A 131 11.57 0.49 -17.81
C VAL A 131 12.90 -0.26 -17.66
N LEU A 132 12.88 -1.50 -17.18
CA LEU A 132 14.11 -2.26 -16.88
C LEU A 132 14.63 -3.00 -18.11
N PRO A 133 15.96 -3.19 -18.22
CA PRO A 133 16.58 -3.73 -19.43
C PRO A 133 16.25 -5.20 -19.70
N SER A 134 15.79 -5.95 -18.69
CA SER A 134 15.40 -7.35 -18.87
C SER A 134 14.22 -7.76 -17.97
N GLN A 135 13.51 -8.80 -18.42
CA GLN A 135 12.43 -9.43 -17.65
C GLN A 135 12.94 -10.02 -16.32
N VAL A 136 14.18 -10.50 -16.28
CA VAL A 136 14.80 -11.03 -15.05
C VAL A 136 14.96 -9.91 -14.03
N ASP A 137 15.44 -8.74 -14.44
CA ASP A 137 15.57 -7.57 -13.56
C ASP A 137 14.22 -7.11 -13.03
N ALA A 138 13.18 -7.12 -13.89
CA ALA A 138 11.81 -6.83 -13.48
C ALA A 138 11.29 -7.81 -12.41
N ILE A 139 11.57 -9.11 -12.56
CA ILE A 139 11.18 -10.12 -11.58
C ILE A 139 11.90 -9.93 -10.25
N VAL A 140 13.21 -9.71 -10.27
CA VAL A 140 14.01 -9.46 -9.07
C VAL A 140 13.47 -8.21 -8.34
N PHE A 141 13.27 -7.12 -9.07
CA PHE A 141 12.75 -5.87 -8.53
C PHE A 141 11.37 -6.06 -7.89
N VAL A 142 10.41 -6.66 -8.60
CA VAL A 142 9.04 -6.86 -8.07
C VAL A 142 9.03 -7.85 -6.91
N ARG A 143 9.84 -8.92 -6.96
CA ARG A 143 9.98 -9.87 -5.85
C ARG A 143 10.41 -9.14 -4.58
N ASP A 144 11.43 -8.29 -4.69
CA ASP A 144 12.00 -7.58 -3.54
C ASP A 144 11.05 -6.51 -3.02
N ALA A 145 10.45 -5.70 -3.92
CA ALA A 145 9.47 -4.69 -3.56
C ALA A 145 8.22 -5.28 -2.89
N MET A 146 7.84 -6.52 -3.26
CA MET A 146 6.72 -7.23 -2.65
C MET A 146 7.12 -8.08 -1.45
N LEU A 147 8.41 -8.25 -1.14
CA LEU A 147 8.92 -9.14 -0.10
C LEU A 147 8.51 -10.61 -0.30
N HIS A 148 8.58 -11.09 -1.54
CA HIS A 148 8.37 -12.49 -1.85
C HIS A 148 9.60 -13.32 -1.51
N LYS A 149 9.41 -14.41 -0.77
CA LYS A 149 10.48 -15.36 -0.46
C LYS A 149 10.96 -16.09 -1.73
N ASP A 150 10.02 -16.43 -2.61
CA ASP A 150 10.27 -17.26 -3.79
C ASP A 150 9.82 -16.55 -5.07
N GLU A 151 10.67 -16.57 -6.10
CA GLU A 151 10.39 -15.99 -7.42
C GLU A 151 9.17 -16.60 -8.10
N ALA A 152 8.87 -17.88 -7.82
CA ALA A 152 7.70 -18.57 -8.35
C ALA A 152 6.38 -17.81 -8.05
N THR A 153 6.32 -17.05 -6.95
CA THR A 153 5.16 -16.20 -6.65
C THR A 153 5.10 -14.99 -7.58
N THR A 154 6.24 -14.37 -7.88
CA THR A 154 6.35 -13.19 -8.73
C THR A 154 6.12 -13.52 -10.21
N TRP A 155 6.57 -14.69 -10.67
CA TRP A 155 6.33 -15.19 -12.03
C TRP A 155 4.84 -15.29 -12.40
N LYS A 156 3.94 -15.37 -11.41
CA LYS A 156 2.49 -15.36 -11.64
C LYS A 156 2.01 -14.06 -12.30
N TYR A 157 2.68 -12.93 -12.03
CA TYR A 157 2.32 -11.65 -12.64
C TYR A 157 2.68 -11.60 -14.12
N VAL A 158 3.85 -12.10 -14.50
CA VAL A 158 4.27 -12.24 -15.91
C VAL A 158 3.23 -13.05 -16.68
N LYS A 159 2.92 -14.26 -16.19
CA LYS A 159 1.96 -15.16 -16.84
C LYS A 159 0.57 -14.55 -16.96
N PHE A 160 0.19 -13.68 -16.03
CA PHE A 160 -1.08 -12.97 -16.08
C PHE A 160 -1.06 -11.86 -17.14
N ILE A 161 0.02 -11.07 -17.20
CA ILE A 161 0.17 -9.97 -18.16
C ILE A 161 0.20 -10.50 -19.60
N GLU A 162 0.92 -11.60 -19.86
CA GLU A 162 1.00 -12.22 -21.19
C GLU A 162 -0.35 -12.75 -21.70
N LYS A 163 -1.29 -13.06 -20.80
CA LYS A 163 -2.62 -13.60 -21.14
C LYS A 163 -3.70 -12.53 -21.33
N GLU A 164 -3.51 -11.34 -20.78
CA GLU A 164 -4.53 -10.28 -20.71
C GLU A 164 -4.00 -9.00 -21.38
N PRO A 165 -4.33 -8.75 -22.66
CA PRO A 165 -3.87 -7.56 -23.37
C PRO A 165 -4.37 -6.26 -22.72
N ILE A 166 -3.58 -5.21 -22.92
CA ILE A 166 -3.51 -3.98 -22.12
C ILE A 166 -4.80 -3.12 -22.17
N LYS A 167 -5.13 -2.47 -21.04
CA LYS A 167 -5.80 -1.16 -21.00
C LYS A 167 -4.81 -0.12 -20.46
N GLU A 168 -4.14 0.59 -21.36
CA GLU A 168 -2.92 1.38 -21.11
C GLU A 168 -3.16 2.53 -20.12
N ALA A 169 -4.36 3.13 -20.19
CA ALA A 169 -4.80 4.20 -19.31
C ALA A 169 -4.74 3.85 -17.80
N LEU A 170 -5.07 2.60 -17.42
CA LEU A 170 -5.07 2.19 -16.01
C LEU A 170 -3.66 2.07 -15.43
N SER A 171 -2.67 1.72 -16.27
CA SER A 171 -1.27 1.62 -15.85
C SER A 171 -0.69 3.01 -15.59
N TYR A 172 -1.05 3.98 -16.43
CA TYR A 172 -0.59 5.36 -16.32
C TYR A 172 -1.16 6.06 -15.08
N GLU A 173 -2.46 5.91 -14.81
CA GLU A 173 -3.09 6.48 -13.60
C GLU A 173 -2.50 5.88 -12.31
N PHE A 174 -2.32 4.56 -12.28
CA PHE A 174 -1.67 3.89 -11.16
C PHE A 174 -0.23 4.39 -10.96
N PHE A 175 0.52 4.59 -12.04
CA PHE A 175 1.88 5.10 -11.99
C PHE A 175 1.94 6.52 -11.44
N ASN A 176 1.08 7.42 -11.89
CA ASN A 176 1.05 8.80 -11.39
C ASN A 176 0.69 8.85 -9.90
N LEU A 177 -0.31 8.06 -9.48
CA LEU A 177 -0.67 7.90 -8.07
C LEU A 177 0.50 7.33 -7.25
N TYR A 178 1.15 6.28 -7.77
CA TYR A 178 2.24 5.60 -7.08
C TYR A 178 3.56 6.35 -7.17
N THR A 179 3.77 7.32 -8.05
CA THR A 179 5.02 8.09 -8.11
C THR A 179 4.86 9.51 -7.61
N GLY A 180 3.64 9.91 -7.26
CA GLY A 180 3.36 11.27 -6.83
C GLY A 180 3.51 12.31 -7.94
N LYS A 181 3.57 11.88 -9.20
CA LYS A 181 3.66 12.77 -10.36
C LYS A 181 2.26 13.19 -10.79
N ALA A 182 1.89 14.41 -10.40
CA ALA A 182 0.83 15.26 -10.94
C ALA A 182 -0.47 14.53 -11.37
N GLY A 183 -1.33 14.30 -10.38
CA GLY A 183 -2.74 13.97 -10.55
C GLY A 183 -3.34 14.07 -9.17
N ASP A 184 -3.72 15.30 -8.81
CA ASP A 184 -4.28 15.77 -7.55
C ASP A 184 -4.83 14.63 -6.65
N ALA A 185 -3.93 13.99 -5.90
CA ALA A 185 -4.27 12.92 -4.95
C ALA A 185 -5.26 13.44 -3.90
N LYS A 186 -5.29 14.77 -3.74
CA LYS A 186 -6.25 15.52 -2.96
C LYS A 186 -7.67 15.42 -3.53
N THR A 187 -7.91 15.52 -4.84
CA THR A 187 -9.27 15.44 -5.40
C THR A 187 -9.88 14.05 -5.27
N LEU A 188 -9.10 12.98 -5.49
CA LEU A 188 -9.63 11.61 -5.36
C LEU A 188 -9.92 11.26 -3.89
N ILE A 189 -9.10 11.75 -2.96
CA ILE A 189 -9.31 11.58 -1.52
C ILE A 189 -10.45 12.49 -1.04
N GLU A 190 -10.54 13.75 -1.46
CA GLU A 190 -11.63 14.66 -1.09
C GLU A 190 -13.00 14.18 -1.62
N GLN A 191 -13.06 13.64 -2.85
CA GLN A 191 -14.28 13.05 -3.42
C GLN A 191 -14.72 11.75 -2.70
N VAL A 192 -13.78 10.99 -2.14
CA VAL A 192 -14.07 9.75 -1.39
C VAL A 192 -14.30 10.03 0.11
N THR A 193 -13.76 11.12 0.65
CA THR A 193 -13.78 11.42 2.10
C THR A 193 -14.88 12.43 2.48
N TYR A 194 -15.36 13.26 1.55
CA TYR A 194 -16.27 14.38 1.86
C TYR A 194 -17.53 14.49 0.99
N ASN A 195 -17.81 13.57 0.05
CA ASN A 195 -19.09 13.54 -0.68
C ASN A 195 -20.25 12.97 0.16
N GLY A 196 -20.57 13.65 1.25
CA GLY A 196 -21.72 13.37 2.10
C GLY A 196 -22.17 14.51 3.02
N LEU A 197 -21.63 15.73 2.85
CA LEU A 197 -22.12 16.92 3.55
C LEU A 197 -22.19 18.10 2.56
N ALA A 198 -23.25 18.09 1.77
CA ALA A 198 -23.99 19.26 1.32
C ALA A 198 -25.47 18.98 1.57
#